data_AF-A0A949MG58-F1
#
_entry.id   AF-A0A949MG58-F1
#
_cell.length_a   1.000
_cell.length_b   1.000
_cell.length_c   1.000
_cell.angle_alpha   90.00
_cell.angle_beta   90.00
_cell.angle_gamma   90.00
#
_symmetry.space_group_name_H-M   'P 1'
#
loop_
_entity.id
_entity.type
_entity.pdbx_description
1 polymer ?
#
loop_
_entity_poly.entity_id
_entity_poly.type
_entity_poly.pdbx_seq_one_letter_code
_entity_poly.pdbx_strand_id
1 'polypeptide(L)'
;MRSRPQKPSLPNGRLLAHAIPVSDASDDWLVWQLTDSALPTGGFAHSSGLEAAVQHGEVRGCEHLVLFLHASLDQAGHAALPFAAAAFDSPSQLPEFDARYDVFTTNHVANRASRVQGRAFLAAMERIAEIPHPQSAIQFAHFPPVFGASLCPLGLPRRTALRMFLFAHLRGLLAAAVRLNVAGPMEAQLLLRTLSPKAETILKKCESLPLDAAAQTAPLLDLWQNAHDRLYSRLFQS
;
A
#
# COMPACT_ATOMS: atom_id res chain seq x y z
N MET A 1 -43.19 35.58 -13.91
CA MET A 1 -41.78 35.65 -13.45
C MET A 1 -41.67 34.87 -12.15
N ARG A 2 -41.08 33.67 -12.18
CA ARG A 2 -40.94 32.79 -10.99
C ARG A 2 -39.65 33.15 -10.25
N SER A 3 -39.75 33.43 -8.96
CA SER A 3 -38.65 33.75 -8.05
C SER A 3 -37.73 32.54 -7.84
N ARG A 4 -36.41 32.74 -7.97
CA ARG A 4 -35.40 31.74 -7.63
C ARG A 4 -35.19 31.71 -6.11
N PRO A 5 -35.05 30.54 -5.46
CA PRO A 5 -34.69 30.47 -4.05
C PRO A 5 -33.19 30.77 -3.85
N GLN A 6 -32.90 31.55 -2.81
CA GLN A 6 -31.56 31.90 -2.33
C GLN A 6 -30.84 30.66 -1.78
N LYS A 7 -29.62 30.38 -2.23
CA LYS A 7 -28.74 29.37 -1.63
C LYS A 7 -28.20 29.88 -0.28
N PRO A 8 -28.15 29.04 0.78
CA PRO A 8 -27.55 29.45 2.04
C PRO A 8 -26.02 29.57 1.90
N SER A 9 -25.48 30.70 2.36
CA SER A 9 -24.05 30.98 2.44
C SER A 9 -23.40 30.14 3.54
N LEU A 10 -22.36 29.38 3.23
CA LEU A 10 -21.53 28.71 4.23
C LEU A 10 -20.72 29.75 5.04
N PRO A 11 -20.61 29.61 6.36
CA PRO A 11 -19.85 30.54 7.19
C PRO A 11 -18.35 30.42 6.91
N ASN A 12 -17.71 31.56 6.69
CA ASN A 12 -16.26 31.72 6.69
C ASN A 12 -15.71 31.37 8.08
N GLY A 13 -15.22 30.13 8.23
CA GLY A 13 -14.54 29.66 9.44
C GLY A 13 -13.06 29.46 9.15
N ARG A 14 -12.22 30.42 9.57
CA ARG A 14 -10.81 30.15 9.87
C ARG A 14 -10.80 29.11 11.00
N LEU A 15 -10.52 27.86 10.69
CA LEU A 15 -10.23 26.84 11.69
C LEU A 15 -8.72 26.68 11.80
N LEU A 16 -8.26 27.02 12.99
CA LEU A 16 -6.90 26.90 13.47
C LEU A 16 -6.48 25.43 13.42
N ALA A 17 -5.24 25.17 13.01
CA ALA A 17 -4.57 23.89 13.19
C ALA A 17 -4.52 23.59 14.70
N HIS A 18 -5.44 22.75 15.16
CA HIS A 18 -5.33 22.05 16.43
C HIS A 18 -5.31 20.58 16.07
N ALA A 19 -4.13 19.96 16.23
CA ALA A 19 -4.03 18.51 16.26
C ALA A 19 -4.99 18.04 17.36
N ILE A 20 -6.10 17.43 16.95
CA ILE A 20 -7.10 16.90 17.88
C ILE A 20 -6.40 15.76 18.63
N PRO A 21 -6.36 15.78 19.98
CA PRO A 21 -5.82 14.67 20.74
C PRO A 21 -6.74 13.48 20.50
N VAL A 22 -6.19 12.46 19.82
CA VAL A 22 -6.94 11.26 19.45
C VAL A 22 -7.18 10.44 20.72
N SER A 23 -8.44 10.06 20.93
CA SER A 23 -8.88 9.25 22.08
C SER A 23 -8.93 7.77 21.71
N ASP A 24 -8.70 6.89 22.68
CA ASP A 24 -8.49 5.43 22.56
C ASP A 24 -9.56 4.64 21.76
N ALA A 25 -10.76 5.20 21.51
CA ALA A 25 -11.82 4.58 20.71
C ALA A 25 -11.98 5.16 19.28
N SER A 26 -11.38 6.32 19.00
CA SER A 26 -11.37 6.93 17.66
C SER A 26 -10.25 6.38 16.76
N ASP A 27 -9.25 5.72 17.34
CA ASP A 27 -8.10 5.15 16.62
C ASP A 27 -8.46 3.96 15.71
N ASP A 28 -9.38 3.09 16.15
CA ASP A 28 -9.78 1.91 15.37
C ASP A 28 -10.53 2.27 14.08
N TRP A 29 -11.39 3.30 14.12
CA TRP A 29 -12.14 3.74 12.93
C TRP A 29 -11.21 4.26 11.84
N LEU A 30 -10.17 5.00 12.20
CA LEU A 30 -9.18 5.49 11.25
C LEU A 30 -8.37 4.33 10.67
N VAL A 31 -7.95 3.37 11.51
CA VAL A 31 -7.28 2.14 11.03
C VAL A 31 -8.16 1.38 10.03
N TRP A 32 -9.45 1.22 10.31
CA TRP A 32 -10.39 0.55 9.40
C TRP A 32 -10.58 1.34 8.12
N GLN A 33 -10.75 2.66 8.20
CA GLN A 33 -10.89 3.52 7.03
C GLN A 33 -9.64 3.47 6.13
N LEU A 34 -8.45 3.50 6.73
CA LEU A 34 -7.18 3.50 5.99
C LEU A 34 -6.83 2.12 5.41
N THR A 35 -7.35 1.05 6.01
CA THR A 35 -7.20 -0.32 5.47
C THR A 35 -8.34 -0.72 4.53
N ASP A 36 -9.41 0.07 4.50
CA ASP A 36 -10.58 -0.17 3.66
C ASP A 36 -10.17 -0.26 2.20
N SER A 37 -10.87 -1.13 1.51
CA SER A 37 -10.65 -1.38 0.11
C SER A 37 -11.01 -0.17 -0.74
N ALA A 38 -12.05 0.58 -0.39
CA ALA A 38 -12.52 1.78 -1.06
C ALA A 38 -11.61 3.01 -0.90
N LEU A 39 -10.56 2.96 -0.06
CA LEU A 39 -9.61 4.06 0.04
C LEU A 39 -8.95 4.29 -1.34
N PRO A 40 -8.94 5.52 -1.89
CA PRO A 40 -8.58 5.79 -3.28
C PRO A 40 -7.05 5.82 -3.50
N THR A 41 -6.37 4.74 -3.13
CA THR A 41 -4.91 4.57 -3.25
C THR A 41 -4.50 3.94 -4.58
N GLY A 42 -5.46 3.46 -5.37
CA GLY A 42 -5.19 2.74 -6.61
C GLY A 42 -4.66 1.32 -6.40
N GLY A 43 -4.58 0.81 -5.16
CA GLY A 43 -4.05 -0.55 -4.88
C GLY A 43 -4.77 -1.67 -5.63
N PHE A 44 -6.07 -1.51 -5.93
CA PHE A 44 -6.82 -2.47 -6.75
C PHE A 44 -6.43 -2.48 -8.23
N ALA A 45 -5.80 -1.44 -8.75
CA ALA A 45 -5.39 -1.37 -10.15
C ALA A 45 -4.12 -2.20 -10.42
N HIS A 46 -3.47 -2.74 -9.39
CA HIS A 46 -2.17 -3.40 -9.48
C HIS A 46 -2.25 -4.88 -9.07
N SER A 47 -1.70 -5.78 -9.88
CA SER A 47 -1.64 -7.22 -9.58
C SER A 47 -0.30 -7.66 -8.98
N SER A 48 0.69 -6.76 -8.95
CA SER A 48 2.05 -7.04 -8.47
C SER A 48 2.68 -8.28 -9.14
N GLY A 49 2.44 -8.46 -10.44
CA GLY A 49 2.95 -9.59 -11.24
C GLY A 49 2.05 -10.83 -11.25
N LEU A 50 0.98 -10.87 -10.45
CA LEU A 50 0.07 -12.02 -10.41
C LEU A 50 -0.63 -12.24 -11.76
N GLU A 51 -1.04 -11.17 -12.45
CA GLU A 51 -1.67 -11.29 -13.76
C GLU A 51 -0.74 -11.98 -14.77
N ALA A 52 0.52 -11.56 -14.82
CA ALA A 52 1.50 -12.15 -15.71
C ALA A 52 1.77 -13.62 -15.35
N ALA A 53 1.92 -13.92 -14.07
CA ALA A 53 2.12 -15.30 -13.59
C ALA A 53 0.93 -16.21 -13.96
N VAL A 54 -0.31 -15.70 -13.91
CA VAL A 54 -1.50 -16.44 -14.36
C VAL A 54 -1.49 -16.64 -15.88
N GLN A 55 -1.27 -15.58 -16.66
CA GLN A 55 -1.29 -15.68 -18.13
C GLN A 55 -0.17 -16.57 -18.69
N HIS A 56 0.99 -16.60 -18.03
CA HIS A 56 2.09 -17.51 -18.37
C HIS A 56 1.93 -18.92 -17.81
N GLY A 57 0.84 -19.19 -17.07
CA GLY A 57 0.55 -20.52 -16.54
C GLY A 57 1.44 -20.93 -15.37
N GLU A 58 2.06 -20.00 -14.66
CA GLU A 58 2.75 -20.26 -13.39
C GLU A 58 1.73 -20.42 -12.24
N VAL A 59 0.70 -19.57 -12.21
CA VAL A 59 -0.36 -19.64 -11.21
C VAL A 59 -1.63 -20.19 -11.86
N ARG A 60 -1.92 -21.48 -11.61
CA ARG A 60 -3.05 -22.22 -12.23
C ARG A 60 -4.24 -22.50 -11.30
N GLY A 61 -4.13 -22.12 -10.03
CA GLY A 61 -5.14 -22.42 -9.03
C GLY A 61 -4.63 -22.15 -7.61
N CYS A 62 -5.41 -22.59 -6.62
CA CYS A 62 -5.21 -22.24 -5.21
C CYS A 62 -3.83 -22.61 -4.67
N GLU A 63 -3.32 -23.80 -4.97
CA GLU A 63 -1.99 -24.25 -4.48
C GLU A 63 -0.87 -23.30 -4.94
N HIS A 64 -0.80 -23.02 -6.24
CA HIS A 64 0.19 -22.08 -6.80
C HIS A 64 -0.04 -20.65 -6.31
N LEU A 65 -1.30 -20.25 -6.11
CA LEU A 65 -1.63 -18.95 -5.54
C LEU A 65 -1.09 -18.81 -4.11
N VAL A 66 -1.21 -19.84 -3.27
CA VAL A 66 -0.64 -19.84 -1.92
C VAL A 66 0.87 -19.65 -1.97
N LEU A 67 1.58 -20.38 -2.85
CA LEU A 67 3.03 -20.21 -3.02
C LEU A 67 3.39 -18.79 -3.46
N PHE A 68 2.65 -18.23 -4.40
CA PHE A 68 2.81 -16.84 -4.84
C PHE A 68 2.61 -15.84 -3.70
N LEU A 69 1.55 -16.00 -2.90
CA LEU A 69 1.23 -15.13 -1.77
C LEU A 69 2.29 -15.22 -0.67
N HIS A 70 2.82 -16.41 -0.39
CA HIS A 70 3.93 -16.61 0.54
C HIS A 70 5.19 -15.86 0.08
N ALA A 71 5.61 -16.09 -1.18
CA ALA A 71 6.77 -15.40 -1.74
C ALA A 71 6.56 -13.87 -1.75
N SER A 72 5.34 -13.42 -2.02
CA SER A 72 5.01 -12.00 -2.06
C SER A 72 5.00 -11.34 -0.69
N LEU A 73 4.58 -12.06 0.36
CA LEU A 73 4.69 -11.60 1.74
C LEU A 73 6.15 -11.53 2.20
N ASP A 74 6.94 -12.56 1.93
CA ASP A 74 8.38 -12.56 2.24
C ASP A 74 9.08 -11.40 1.52
N GLN A 75 8.78 -11.19 0.23
CA GLN A 75 9.26 -10.08 -0.57
C GLN A 75 8.85 -8.71 0.01
N ALA A 76 7.57 -8.50 0.30
CA ALA A 76 7.10 -7.24 0.88
C ALA A 76 7.76 -6.94 2.23
N GLY A 77 7.97 -7.98 3.05
CA GLY A 77 8.64 -7.88 4.35
C GLY A 77 10.11 -7.45 4.25
N HIS A 78 10.89 -8.05 3.35
CA HIS A 78 12.32 -7.74 3.25
C HIS A 78 12.64 -6.53 2.36
N ALA A 79 11.73 -6.17 1.45
CA ALA A 79 11.99 -5.13 0.45
C ALA A 79 11.29 -3.81 0.79
N ALA A 80 9.97 -3.83 0.99
CA ALA A 80 9.16 -2.61 1.11
C ALA A 80 8.92 -2.18 2.56
N LEU A 81 8.71 -3.14 3.46
CA LEU A 81 8.44 -2.89 4.88
C LEU A 81 9.56 -2.11 5.59
N PRO A 82 10.87 -2.34 5.33
CA PRO A 82 11.93 -1.57 6.00
C PRO A 82 11.88 -0.08 5.66
N PHE A 83 11.44 0.26 4.45
CA PHE A 83 11.24 1.66 4.03
C PHE A 83 10.02 2.30 4.69
N ALA A 84 8.91 1.57 4.80
CA ALA A 84 7.76 2.04 5.56
C ALA A 84 8.11 2.23 7.05
N ALA A 85 8.88 1.31 7.62
CA ALA A 85 9.36 1.39 9.00
C ALA A 85 10.28 2.60 9.24
N ALA A 86 11.31 2.75 8.41
CA ALA A 86 12.24 3.88 8.53
C ALA A 86 11.54 5.23 8.35
N ALA A 87 10.63 5.34 7.39
CA ALA A 87 9.89 6.57 7.15
C ALA A 87 8.86 6.86 8.26
N PHE A 88 8.30 5.83 8.90
CA PHE A 88 7.48 6.01 10.10
C PHE A 88 8.31 6.53 11.28
N ASP A 89 9.50 5.97 11.49
CA ASP A 89 10.38 6.33 12.60
C ASP A 89 11.04 7.71 12.41
N SER A 90 11.22 8.15 11.16
CA SER A 90 11.89 9.42 10.81
C SER A 90 11.21 10.10 9.62
N PRO A 91 9.96 10.60 9.78
CA PRO A 91 9.18 11.18 8.68
C PRO A 91 9.82 12.43 8.05
N SER A 92 10.69 13.13 8.77
CA SER A 92 11.47 14.27 8.24
C SER A 92 12.49 13.86 7.16
N GLN A 93 12.92 12.59 7.14
CA GLN A 93 13.84 12.04 6.15
C GLN A 93 13.13 11.40 4.94
N LEU A 94 11.81 11.58 4.81
CA LEU A 94 11.02 11.03 3.71
C LEU A 94 11.63 11.27 2.31
N PRO A 95 12.16 12.48 1.96
CA PRO A 95 12.79 12.69 0.66
C PRO A 95 13.98 11.74 0.37
N GLU A 96 14.78 11.44 1.40
CA GLU A 96 15.93 10.54 1.28
C GLU A 96 15.46 9.09 1.09
N PHE A 97 14.47 8.65 1.87
CA PHE A 97 13.90 7.31 1.74
C PHE A 97 13.18 7.10 0.42
N ASP A 98 12.51 8.12 -0.10
CA ASP A 98 11.87 8.12 -1.42
C ASP A 98 12.90 7.94 -2.55
N ALA A 99 13.96 8.74 -2.54
CA ALA A 99 15.05 8.63 -3.52
C ALA A 99 15.79 7.28 -3.42
N ARG A 100 16.01 6.78 -2.21
CA ARG A 100 16.64 5.47 -1.99
C ARG A 100 15.76 4.32 -2.47
N TYR A 101 14.44 4.39 -2.24
CA TYR A 101 13.51 3.37 -2.72
C TYR A 101 13.41 3.35 -4.24
N ASP A 102 13.54 4.52 -4.89
CA ASP A 102 13.59 4.63 -6.34
C ASP A 102 14.74 3.84 -6.95
N VAL A 103 15.95 4.03 -6.42
CA VAL A 103 17.17 3.30 -6.85
C VAL A 103 17.06 1.81 -6.52
N PHE A 104 16.49 1.47 -5.37
CA PHE A 104 16.28 0.08 -4.95
C PHE A 104 15.30 -0.68 -5.86
N THR A 105 14.29 0.00 -6.40
CA THR A 105 13.25 -0.60 -7.25
C THR A 105 13.62 -0.46 -8.73
N THR A 106 14.54 -1.30 -9.19
CA THR A 106 15.05 -1.27 -10.58
C THR A 106 14.02 -1.72 -11.62
N ASN A 107 13.05 -2.52 -11.24
CA ASN A 107 11.94 -2.94 -12.11
C ASN A 107 11.02 -1.76 -12.40
N HIS A 108 10.96 -1.35 -13.67
CA HIS A 108 10.25 -0.14 -14.07
C HIS A 108 8.73 -0.26 -13.91
N VAL A 109 8.15 -1.47 -14.00
CA VAL A 109 6.72 -1.70 -13.77
C VAL A 109 6.40 -1.53 -12.29
N ALA A 110 7.19 -2.17 -11.41
CA ALA A 110 7.04 -2.06 -9.96
C ALA A 110 7.27 -0.63 -9.47
N ASN A 111 8.30 0.04 -10.01
CA ASN A 111 8.63 1.43 -9.73
C ASN A 111 7.46 2.35 -10.10
N ARG A 112 6.96 2.26 -11.34
CA ARG A 112 5.82 3.04 -11.83
C ARG A 112 4.58 2.82 -10.98
N ALA A 113 4.26 1.56 -10.65
CA ALA A 113 3.13 1.21 -9.80
C ALA A 113 3.26 1.81 -8.39
N SER A 114 4.45 1.74 -7.79
CA SER A 114 4.72 2.28 -6.46
C SER A 114 4.55 3.80 -6.41
N ARG A 115 5.04 4.52 -7.43
CA ARG A 115 4.89 5.98 -7.56
C ARG A 115 3.43 6.40 -7.75
N VAL A 116 2.65 5.65 -8.52
CA VAL A 116 1.21 5.92 -8.71
C VAL A 116 0.46 5.73 -7.39
N GLN A 117 0.70 4.62 -6.68
CA GLN A 117 0.06 4.32 -5.40
C GLN A 117 0.45 5.32 -4.31
N GLY A 118 1.73 5.71 -4.21
CA GLY A 118 2.17 6.66 -3.20
C GLY A 118 1.61 8.07 -3.42
N ARG A 119 1.57 8.57 -4.66
CA ARG A 119 0.87 9.85 -4.94
C ARG A 119 -0.61 9.81 -4.61
N ALA A 120 -1.29 8.71 -4.94
CA ALA A 120 -2.71 8.54 -4.62
C ALA A 120 -2.93 8.47 -3.10
N PHE A 121 -2.05 7.79 -2.36
CA PHE A 121 -2.09 7.73 -0.91
C PHE A 121 -1.85 9.10 -0.27
N LEU A 122 -0.83 9.87 -0.69
CA LEU A 122 -0.62 11.24 -0.20
C LEU A 122 -1.86 12.11 -0.39
N ALA A 123 -2.45 12.08 -1.59
CA ALA A 123 -3.65 12.86 -1.90
C ALA A 123 -4.88 12.43 -1.09
N ALA A 124 -4.93 11.16 -0.64
CA ALA A 124 -5.96 10.68 0.27
C ALA A 124 -5.69 11.17 1.71
N MET A 125 -4.44 11.08 2.18
CA MET A 125 -4.04 11.49 3.52
C MET A 125 -4.23 12.99 3.76
N GLU A 126 -3.90 13.83 2.77
CA GLU A 126 -4.13 15.29 2.84
C GLU A 126 -5.61 15.64 2.98
N ARG A 127 -6.52 14.84 2.40
CA ARG A 127 -7.96 15.12 2.42
C ARG A 127 -8.71 14.47 3.58
N ILE A 128 -8.30 13.28 3.99
CA ILE A 128 -9.01 12.47 4.99
C ILE A 128 -8.49 12.78 6.39
N ALA A 129 -7.16 12.89 6.54
CA ALA A 129 -6.51 13.07 7.83
C ALA A 129 -5.94 14.49 8.02
N GLU A 130 -6.15 15.39 7.04
CA GLU A 130 -5.68 16.78 7.05
C GLU A 130 -4.17 16.90 7.33
N ILE A 131 -3.38 15.89 6.98
CA ILE A 131 -1.93 15.88 7.18
C ILE A 131 -1.28 16.65 6.04
N PRO A 132 -0.63 17.80 6.31
CA PRO A 132 0.06 18.53 5.27
C PRO A 132 1.36 17.80 4.91
N HIS A 133 1.52 17.47 3.62
CA HIS A 133 2.77 16.97 3.08
C HIS A 133 3.40 18.06 2.20
N PRO A 134 4.69 18.41 2.39
CA PRO A 134 5.39 19.29 1.47
C PRO A 134 5.64 18.52 0.16
N GLN A 135 4.64 18.49 -0.73
CA GLN A 135 4.71 17.80 -2.02
C GLN A 135 5.94 18.22 -2.86
N SER A 136 6.40 19.46 -2.70
CA SER A 136 7.59 19.98 -3.37
C SER A 136 8.92 19.34 -2.91
N ALA A 137 8.94 18.68 -1.76
CA ALA A 137 10.13 18.02 -1.23
C ALA A 137 10.23 16.53 -1.60
N ILE A 138 9.15 15.93 -2.10
CA ILE A 138 9.09 14.50 -2.44
C ILE A 138 9.13 14.35 -3.96
N GLN A 139 10.20 13.77 -4.49
CA GLN A 139 10.44 13.73 -5.94
C GLN A 139 9.57 12.69 -6.65
N PHE A 140 9.47 11.49 -6.10
CA PHE A 140 8.84 10.34 -6.76
C PHE A 140 7.53 9.92 -6.10
N ALA A 141 7.48 10.04 -4.76
CA ALA A 141 6.37 9.64 -3.90
C ALA A 141 6.04 8.15 -4.03
N HIS A 142 7.03 7.30 -3.74
CA HIS A 142 6.89 5.86 -3.64
C HIS A 142 6.03 5.45 -2.45
N PHE A 143 5.17 4.45 -2.67
CA PHE A 143 4.18 4.03 -1.69
C PHE A 143 4.75 3.65 -0.31
N PRO A 144 5.81 2.81 -0.17
CA PRO A 144 6.22 2.38 1.17
C PRO A 144 6.77 3.51 2.07
N PRO A 145 7.73 4.35 1.63
CA PRO A 145 8.17 5.50 2.43
C PRO A 145 7.02 6.47 2.75
N VAL A 146 6.20 6.80 1.75
CA VAL A 146 5.03 7.68 1.91
C VAL A 146 4.07 7.14 2.96
N PHE A 147 3.74 5.85 2.87
CA PHE A 147 2.83 5.19 3.78
C PHE A 147 3.31 5.30 5.23
N GLY A 148 4.59 4.99 5.47
CA GLY A 148 5.19 5.11 6.81
C GLY A 148 5.14 6.53 7.35
N ALA A 149 5.65 7.49 6.58
CA ALA A 149 5.75 8.89 7.02
C ALA A 149 4.37 9.53 7.25
N SER A 150 3.35 9.18 6.45
CA SER A 150 2.00 9.70 6.60
C SER A 150 1.24 9.12 7.80
N LEU A 151 1.59 7.93 8.30
CA LEU A 151 0.92 7.35 9.47
C LEU A 151 1.51 7.79 10.81
N CYS A 152 2.76 8.24 10.85
CA CYS A 152 3.40 8.70 12.10
C CYS A 152 2.63 9.84 12.80
N PRO A 153 2.19 10.91 12.11
CA PRO A 153 1.46 12.01 12.74
C PRO A 153 0.07 11.62 13.30
N LEU A 154 -0.46 10.45 12.94
CA LEU A 154 -1.76 9.97 13.40
C LEU A 154 -1.73 9.40 14.82
N GLY A 155 -0.54 9.24 15.43
CA GLY A 155 -0.41 8.67 16.77
C GLY A 155 -0.66 7.16 16.84
N LEU A 156 -0.83 6.48 15.70
CA LEU A 156 -1.02 5.03 15.65
C LEU A 156 0.21 4.29 16.19
N PRO A 157 0.05 3.14 16.88
CA PRO A 157 1.19 2.31 17.24
C PRO A 157 1.95 1.88 15.98
N ARG A 158 3.28 2.04 15.98
CA ARG A 158 4.17 1.66 14.87
C ARG A 158 3.87 0.26 14.32
N ARG A 159 3.71 -0.71 15.22
CA ARG A 159 3.39 -2.09 14.85
C ARG A 159 2.04 -2.20 14.13
N THR A 160 1.04 -1.42 14.53
CA THR A 160 -0.27 -1.34 13.86
C THR A 160 -0.11 -0.79 12.45
N ALA A 161 0.61 0.32 12.27
CA ALA A 161 0.89 0.89 10.95
C ALA A 161 1.58 -0.10 10.01
N LEU A 162 2.64 -0.77 10.48
CA LEU A 162 3.35 -1.78 9.68
C LEU A 162 2.51 -3.03 9.39
N ARG A 163 1.62 -3.42 10.31
CA ARG A 163 0.64 -4.48 10.08
C ARG A 163 -0.37 -4.10 9.01
N MET A 164 -0.86 -2.85 9.02
CA MET A 164 -1.76 -2.32 7.99
C MET A 164 -1.11 -2.39 6.60
N PHE A 165 0.20 -2.11 6.50
CA PHE A 165 0.95 -2.20 5.25
C PHE A 165 0.91 -3.62 4.65
N LEU A 166 1.28 -4.63 5.44
CA LEU A 166 1.26 -6.04 5.00
C LEU A 166 -0.17 -6.54 4.71
N PHE A 167 -1.13 -6.12 5.52
CA PHE A 167 -2.54 -6.43 5.30
C PHE A 167 -3.03 -5.87 3.97
N ALA A 168 -2.74 -4.60 3.66
CA ALA A 168 -3.13 -3.96 2.41
C ALA A 168 -2.49 -4.66 1.19
N HIS A 169 -1.21 -5.04 1.29
CA HIS A 169 -0.51 -5.80 0.25
C HIS A 169 -1.19 -7.14 -0.03
N LEU A 170 -1.43 -7.94 1.02
CA LEU A 170 -2.06 -9.25 0.89
C LEU A 170 -3.50 -9.14 0.37
N ARG A 171 -4.27 -8.18 0.88
CA ARG A 171 -5.64 -7.89 0.43
C ARG A 171 -5.67 -7.51 -1.06
N GLY A 172 -4.71 -6.71 -1.53
CA GLY A 172 -4.58 -6.31 -2.93
C GLY A 172 -4.37 -7.51 -3.85
N LEU A 173 -3.44 -8.41 -3.51
CA LEU A 173 -3.18 -9.63 -4.27
C LEU A 173 -4.39 -10.57 -4.33
N LEU A 174 -5.09 -10.74 -3.20
CA LEU A 174 -6.30 -11.56 -3.14
C LEU A 174 -7.44 -10.97 -3.97
N ALA A 175 -7.61 -9.65 -3.96
CA ALA A 175 -8.56 -8.97 -4.82
C ALA A 175 -8.20 -9.16 -6.32
N ALA A 176 -6.91 -9.14 -6.65
CA ALA A 176 -6.44 -9.43 -8.00
C ALA A 176 -6.72 -10.89 -8.39
N ALA A 177 -6.45 -11.86 -7.50
CA ALA A 177 -6.72 -13.28 -7.74
C ALA A 177 -8.20 -13.56 -8.03
N VAL A 178 -9.11 -12.89 -7.31
CA VAL A 178 -10.56 -13.00 -7.55
C VAL A 178 -10.94 -12.48 -8.94
N ARG A 179 -10.42 -11.32 -9.33
CA ARG A 179 -10.68 -10.72 -10.64
C ARG A 179 -10.07 -11.50 -11.80
N LEU A 180 -8.97 -12.21 -11.56
CA LEU A 180 -8.34 -13.14 -12.50
C LEU A 180 -9.02 -14.51 -12.53
N ASN A 181 -10.07 -14.72 -11.73
CA ASN A 181 -10.79 -15.98 -11.60
C ASN A 181 -9.88 -17.17 -11.17
N VAL A 182 -8.82 -16.89 -10.42
CA VAL A 182 -7.91 -17.90 -9.86
C VAL A 182 -8.47 -18.47 -8.54
N ALA A 183 -9.15 -17.62 -7.77
CA ALA A 183 -9.79 -17.98 -6.51
C ALA A 183 -11.17 -17.30 -6.40
N GLY A 184 -12.09 -17.93 -5.68
CA GLY A 184 -13.40 -17.33 -5.39
C GLY A 184 -13.33 -16.25 -4.29
N PRO A 185 -14.33 -15.35 -4.16
CA PRO A 185 -14.35 -14.34 -3.10
C PRO A 185 -14.28 -14.93 -1.68
N MET A 186 -15.00 -16.03 -1.43
CA MET A 186 -14.96 -16.71 -0.13
C MET A 186 -13.60 -17.36 0.14
N GLU A 187 -13.03 -18.00 -0.88
CA GLU A 187 -11.70 -18.61 -0.80
C GLU A 187 -10.62 -17.56 -0.52
N ALA A 188 -10.71 -16.38 -1.15
CA ALA A 188 -9.82 -15.26 -0.87
C ALA A 188 -9.87 -14.81 0.61
N GLN A 189 -11.06 -14.76 1.23
CA GLN A 189 -11.19 -14.44 2.65
C GLN A 189 -10.63 -15.55 3.56
N LEU A 190 -10.81 -16.82 3.19
CA LEU A 190 -10.21 -17.96 3.89
C LEU A 190 -8.68 -17.92 3.81
N LEU A 191 -8.13 -17.62 2.63
CA LEU A 191 -6.69 -17.44 2.41
C LEU A 191 -6.13 -16.29 3.25
N LEU A 192 -6.82 -15.14 3.28
CA LEU A 192 -6.43 -14.01 4.13
C LEU A 192 -6.30 -14.44 5.59
N ARG A 193 -7.32 -15.10 6.14
CA ARG A 193 -7.32 -15.60 7.51
C ARG A 193 -6.20 -16.61 7.76
N THR A 194 -5.96 -17.51 6.82
CA THR A 194 -4.95 -18.59 6.93
C THR A 194 -3.53 -18.05 6.84
N LEU A 195 -3.31 -17.00 6.04
CA LEU A 195 -2.01 -16.37 5.85
C LEU A 195 -1.68 -15.30 6.91
N SER A 196 -2.66 -14.81 7.68
CA SER A 196 -2.43 -13.83 8.75
C SER A 196 -1.28 -14.22 9.71
N PRO A 197 -1.17 -15.46 10.23
CA PRO A 197 -0.05 -15.84 11.10
C PRO A 197 1.32 -15.76 10.41
N LYS A 198 1.40 -16.03 9.11
CA LYS A 198 2.62 -15.86 8.31
C LYS A 198 2.95 -14.37 8.18
N ALA A 199 1.96 -13.52 7.88
CA ALA A 199 2.16 -12.07 7.84
C ALA A 199 2.68 -11.51 9.18
N GLU A 200 2.15 -11.98 10.32
CA GLU A 200 2.68 -11.62 11.66
C GLU A 200 4.13 -12.08 11.87
N THR A 201 4.46 -13.29 11.39
CA THR A 201 5.82 -13.82 11.47
C THR A 201 6.79 -12.97 10.65
N ILE A 202 6.38 -12.54 9.45
CA ILE A 202 7.16 -11.64 8.60
C ILE A 202 7.31 -10.27 9.22
N LEU A 203 6.23 -9.69 9.74
CA LEU A 203 6.26 -8.43 10.47
C LEU A 203 7.28 -8.48 11.60
N LYS A 204 7.20 -9.49 12.48
CA LYS A 204 8.13 -9.64 13.61
C LYS A 204 9.60 -9.77 13.17
N LYS A 205 9.86 -10.43 12.04
CA LYS A 205 11.22 -10.60 11.50
C LYS A 205 11.76 -9.33 10.86
N CYS A 206 10.89 -8.56 10.21
CA CYS A 206 11.30 -7.50 9.31
C CYS A 206 11.07 -6.08 9.86
N GLU A 207 10.26 -5.91 10.92
CA GLU A 207 9.93 -4.59 11.48
C GLU A 207 11.12 -3.82 12.04
N SER A 208 12.24 -4.50 12.30
CA SER A 208 13.49 -3.92 12.81
C SER A 208 14.65 -4.02 11.82
N LEU A 209 14.40 -4.43 10.56
CA LEU A 209 15.46 -4.50 9.56
C LEU A 209 15.94 -3.09 9.20
N PRO A 210 17.26 -2.83 9.21
CA PRO A 210 17.80 -1.58 8.70
C PRO A 210 17.65 -1.53 7.17
N LEU A 211 17.59 -0.33 6.60
CA LEU A 211 17.47 -0.14 5.14
C LEU A 211 18.61 -0.78 4.35
N ASP A 212 19.80 -0.91 4.94
CA ASP A 212 20.95 -1.56 4.31
C ASP A 212 20.78 -3.08 4.19
N ALA A 213 19.88 -3.68 4.97
CA ALA A 213 19.50 -5.08 4.87
C ALA A 213 18.26 -5.31 3.98
N ALA A 214 17.67 -4.24 3.41
CA ALA A 214 16.55 -4.38 2.51
C ALA A 214 16.99 -5.12 1.24
N ALA A 215 16.22 -6.13 0.83
CA ALA A 215 16.60 -7.01 -0.25
C ALA A 215 15.40 -7.51 -1.06
N GLN A 216 15.63 -7.72 -2.36
CA GLN A 216 14.73 -8.46 -3.23
C GLN A 216 14.92 -9.96 -2.96
N THR A 217 13.93 -10.61 -2.34
CA THR A 217 14.01 -12.03 -1.93
C THR A 217 13.30 -12.98 -2.89
N ALA A 218 12.52 -12.45 -3.84
CA ALA A 218 11.72 -13.24 -4.77
C ALA A 218 11.96 -12.80 -6.22
N PRO A 219 13.09 -13.20 -6.85
CA PRO A 219 13.45 -12.78 -8.21
C PRO A 219 12.40 -13.18 -9.26
N LEU A 220 11.67 -14.27 -9.05
CA LEU A 220 10.58 -14.67 -9.95
C LEU A 220 9.42 -13.66 -9.91
N LEU A 221 9.10 -13.08 -8.75
CA LEU A 221 8.06 -12.04 -8.67
C LEU A 221 8.48 -10.78 -9.44
N ASP A 222 9.75 -10.42 -9.36
CA ASP A 222 10.30 -9.30 -10.13
C ASP A 222 10.23 -9.56 -11.64
N LEU A 223 10.55 -10.79 -12.08
CA LEU A 223 10.39 -11.22 -13.46
C LEU A 223 8.93 -11.11 -13.93
N TRP A 224 7.98 -11.61 -13.14
CA TRP A 224 6.56 -11.57 -13.50
C TRP A 224 6.01 -10.15 -13.55
N GLN A 225 6.42 -9.29 -12.61
CA GLN A 225 6.09 -7.86 -12.68
C GLN A 225 6.62 -7.21 -13.94
N ASN A 226 7.89 -7.47 -14.32
CA ASN A 226 8.47 -6.96 -15.55
C ASN A 226 7.73 -7.46 -16.81
N ALA A 227 7.22 -8.69 -16.78
CA ALA A 227 6.49 -9.29 -17.89
C ALA A 227 5.12 -8.62 -18.15
N HIS A 228 4.59 -7.85 -17.21
CA HIS A 228 3.28 -7.22 -17.33
C HIS A 228 3.14 -6.34 -18.59
N ASP A 229 4.16 -5.55 -18.92
CA ASP A 229 4.13 -4.67 -20.12
C ASP A 229 4.16 -5.46 -21.44
N ARG A 230 4.41 -6.78 -21.38
CA ARG A 230 4.44 -7.69 -22.55
C ARG A 230 3.17 -8.50 -22.71
N LEU A 231 2.19 -8.37 -21.80
CA LEU A 231 0.93 -9.10 -21.90
C LEU A 231 0.08 -8.56 -23.04
N TYR A 232 -0.52 -9.46 -23.82
CA TYR A 232 -1.39 -9.10 -24.95
C TYR A 232 -2.70 -8.44 -24.47
N SER A 233 -3.28 -8.96 -23.38
CA SER A 233 -4.47 -8.41 -22.73
C SER A 233 -4.17 -8.14 -21.27
N ARG A 234 -4.66 -7.02 -20.73
CA ARG A 234 -4.37 -6.56 -19.36
C ARG A 234 -5.62 -6.08 -18.66
N LEU A 235 -5.86 -6.59 -17.46
CA LEU A 235 -6.89 -6.16 -16.52
C LEU A 235 -6.32 -5.23 -15.44
N PHE A 236 -5.01 -5.23 -15.24
CA PHE A 236 -4.29 -4.43 -14.25
C PHE A 236 -3.28 -3.48 -14.92
N GLN A 237 -2.67 -2.60 -14.13
CA GLN A 237 -1.66 -1.63 -14.55
C GLN A 237 -0.23 -2.04 -14.16
N SER A 238 -0.07 -3.22 -13.54
CA SER A 238 1.20 -3.84 -13.13
C SER A 238 1.03 -5.34 -12.85
#